data_AF-A0A516SMC2-F1
#
_entry.id   AF-A0A516SMC2-F1
#
_cell.length_a   1.000
_cell.length_b   1.000
_cell.length_c   1.000
_cell.angle_alpha   90.00
_cell.angle_beta   90.00
_cell.angle_gamma   90.00
#
_symmetry.space_group_name_H-M   'P 1'
#
loop_
_entity.id
_entity.type
_entity.pdbx_description
1 polymer ?
#
loop_
_entity_poly.entity_id
_entity_poly.type
_entity_poly.pdbx_seq_one_letter_code
_entity_poly.pdbx_strand_id
1 'polypeptide(L)'
;MLRVWQQVKGLVEAGVVARLRVEAGDARSSEQNEKMWAMLADIARQVEWYGQWLTAEEWKHVFSSALEKQRVVPALEGGGFVVLGVSTRRQSKRWFSDMFELMYAFGAERNVRWSAPAWMEDAGR
;
A
#
# COMPACT_ATOMS: atom_id res chain seq x y z
N MET A 1 3.27 23.37 -9.51
CA MET A 1 3.02 24.46 -8.54
C MET A 1 1.75 25.24 -8.89
N LEU A 2 1.69 25.95 -10.03
CA LEU A 2 0.49 26.71 -10.43
C LEU A 2 -0.79 25.87 -10.59
N ARG A 3 -0.72 24.66 -11.17
CA ARG A 3 -1.91 23.78 -11.32
C ARG A 3 -2.51 23.32 -9.98
N VAL A 4 -1.66 22.88 -9.05
CA VAL A 4 -2.09 22.43 -7.72
C VAL A 4 -2.74 23.58 -6.96
N TRP A 5 -2.15 24.79 -7.04
CA TRP A 5 -2.74 25.97 -6.42
C TRP A 5 -4.14 26.30 -6.97
N GLN A 6 -4.35 26.20 -8.28
CA GLN A 6 -5.67 26.47 -8.87
C GLN A 6 -6.75 25.46 -8.44
N GLN A 7 -6.41 24.17 -8.35
CA GLN A 7 -7.34 23.14 -7.88
C GLN A 7 -7.70 23.31 -6.40
N VAL A 8 -6.70 23.59 -5.56
CA VAL A 8 -6.90 23.83 -4.12
C VAL A 8 -7.73 25.09 -3.92
N LYS A 9 -7.45 26.17 -4.66
CA LYS A 9 -8.16 27.44 -4.54
C LYS A 9 -9.67 27.25 -4.74
N GLY A 10 -10.08 26.51 -5.76
CA GLY A 10 -11.51 26.25 -6.01
C GLY A 10 -12.21 25.50 -4.87
N LEU A 11 -11.51 24.57 -4.21
CA LEU A 11 -12.04 23.83 -3.06
C LEU A 11 -12.18 24.71 -1.81
N VAL A 12 -11.19 25.56 -1.56
CA VAL A 12 -11.23 26.51 -0.43
C VAL A 12 -12.32 27.56 -0.64
N GLU A 13 -12.46 28.08 -1.87
CA GLU A 13 -13.55 29.01 -2.23
C GLU A 13 -14.93 28.37 -2.07
N ALA A 14 -15.04 27.06 -2.25
CA ALA A 14 -16.27 26.28 -2.01
C ALA A 14 -16.49 25.91 -0.52
N GLY A 15 -15.66 26.41 0.40
CA GLY A 15 -15.80 26.19 1.84
C GLY A 15 -15.25 24.86 2.35
N VAL A 16 -14.49 24.12 1.54
CA VAL A 16 -13.88 22.85 1.95
C VAL A 16 -12.61 23.12 2.77
N VAL A 17 -12.55 22.57 3.98
CA VAL A 17 -11.32 22.58 4.79
C VAL A 17 -10.38 21.48 4.30
N ALA A 18 -9.33 21.89 3.60
CA ALA A 18 -8.31 20.97 3.08
C ALA A 18 -7.01 21.04 3.91
N ARG A 19 -6.37 19.89 4.13
CA ARG A 19 -5.01 19.80 4.67
C ARG A 19 -4.06 19.41 3.54
N LEU A 20 -3.14 20.31 3.18
CA LEU A 20 -2.08 20.04 2.23
C LEU A 20 -0.80 19.64 2.97
N ARG A 21 -0.18 18.56 2.52
CA ARG A 21 1.13 18.13 2.97
C ARG A 21 2.05 18.07 1.77
N VAL A 22 3.11 18.87 1.80
CA VAL A 22 4.15 18.87 0.76
C VAL A 22 5.38 18.23 1.39
N GLU A 23 5.81 17.10 0.86
CA GLU A 23 7.03 16.43 1.28
C GLU A 23 8.03 16.46 0.11
N ALA A 24 9.28 16.81 0.40
CA ALA A 24 10.37 16.60 -0.54
C ALA A 24 10.70 15.10 -0.54
N GLY A 25 10.06 14.35 -1.44
CA GLY A 25 10.25 12.91 -1.62
C GLY A 25 10.63 12.56 -3.06
N ASP A 26 11.26 11.41 -3.25
CA ASP A 26 11.46 10.81 -4.59
C ASP A 26 10.09 10.40 -5.12
N ALA A 27 9.62 11.04 -6.20
CA ALA A 27 8.31 10.76 -6.82
C ALA A 27 8.16 9.25 -7.13
N ARG A 28 9.26 8.57 -7.46
CA ARG A 28 9.29 7.12 -7.71
C ARG A 28 8.90 6.29 -6.49
N SER A 29 9.19 6.78 -5.28
CA SER A 29 8.77 6.10 -4.04
C SER A 29 7.26 6.27 -3.78
N SER A 30 6.64 7.36 -4.27
CA SER A 30 5.18 7.52 -4.24
C SER A 30 4.51 6.53 -5.19
N GLU A 31 5.01 6.44 -6.42
CA GLU A 31 4.52 5.50 -7.44
C GLU A 31 4.57 4.04 -6.95
N GLN A 32 5.66 3.64 -6.28
CA GLN A 32 5.79 2.30 -5.67
C GLN A 32 4.73 2.05 -4.58
N ASN A 33 4.53 3.01 -3.69
CA ASN A 33 3.50 2.90 -2.66
C ASN A 33 2.10 2.81 -3.27
N GLU A 34 1.79 3.65 -4.25
CA GLU A 34 0.50 3.63 -4.94
C GLU A 34 0.26 2.31 -5.67
N LYS A 35 1.27 1.78 -6.36
CA LYS A 35 1.21 0.46 -6.99
C LYS A 35 0.96 -0.65 -5.97
N MET A 36 1.67 -0.65 -4.84
CA MET A 36 1.47 -1.62 -3.76
C MET A 36 0.03 -1.62 -3.28
N TRP A 37 -0.51 -0.45 -2.98
CA TRP A 37 -1.88 -0.33 -2.49
C TRP A 37 -2.94 -0.73 -3.53
N ALA A 38 -2.72 -0.40 -4.81
CA ALA A 38 -3.60 -0.83 -5.89
C ALA A 38 -3.65 -2.37 -5.99
N MET A 39 -2.48 -3.02 -6.02
CA MET A 39 -2.40 -4.48 -6.07
C MET A 39 -3.03 -5.13 -4.83
N LEU A 40 -2.78 -4.60 -3.63
CA LEU A 40 -3.38 -5.13 -2.40
C LEU A 40 -4.90 -4.98 -2.41
N ALA A 41 -5.42 -3.86 -2.92
CA ALA A 41 -6.86 -3.65 -3.05
C ALA A 41 -7.50 -4.61 -4.07
N ASP A 42 -6.81 -4.91 -5.17
CA ASP A 42 -7.28 -5.91 -6.13
C ASP A 42 -7.36 -7.30 -5.51
N ILE A 43 -6.35 -7.71 -4.74
CA ILE A 43 -6.36 -8.99 -4.02
C ILE A 43 -7.49 -9.01 -2.99
N ALA A 44 -7.61 -7.98 -2.16
CA ALA A 44 -8.63 -7.86 -1.11
C ALA A 44 -10.06 -8.01 -1.64
N ARG A 45 -10.33 -7.51 -2.86
CA ARG A 45 -11.64 -7.62 -3.50
C ARG A 45 -11.92 -8.97 -4.16
N GLN A 46 -10.90 -9.79 -4.40
CA GLN A 46 -11.01 -10.97 -5.27
C GLN A 46 -10.69 -12.30 -4.57
N VAL A 47 -9.99 -12.27 -3.44
CA VAL A 47 -9.49 -13.47 -2.77
C VAL A 47 -10.08 -13.62 -1.37
N GLU A 48 -10.84 -14.70 -1.17
CA GLU A 48 -11.15 -15.23 0.15
C GLU A 48 -9.98 -16.07 0.67
N TRP A 49 -9.52 -15.78 1.88
CA TRP A 49 -8.38 -16.43 2.51
C TRP A 49 -8.83 -17.24 3.73
N TYR A 50 -8.82 -18.57 3.62
CA TYR A 50 -9.24 -19.48 4.69
C TYR A 50 -10.59 -19.10 5.33
N GLY A 51 -11.59 -18.74 4.50
CA GLY A 51 -12.93 -18.35 4.95
C GLY A 51 -13.05 -16.90 5.45
N GLN A 52 -12.04 -16.06 5.19
CA GLN A 52 -12.04 -14.65 5.57
C GLN A 52 -11.69 -13.75 4.39
N TRP A 53 -12.38 -12.61 4.32
CA TRP A 53 -12.03 -11.52 3.40
C TRP A 53 -11.18 -10.51 4.14
N LEU A 54 -9.89 -10.46 3.78
CA LEU A 54 -8.94 -9.55 4.40
C LEU A 54 -8.94 -8.19 3.68
N THR A 55 -8.78 -7.13 4.46
CA THR A 55 -8.56 -5.77 3.95
C THR A 55 -7.19 -5.65 3.27
N ALA A 56 -6.99 -4.61 2.46
CA ALA A 56 -5.70 -4.35 1.82
C ALA A 56 -4.56 -4.17 2.86
N GLU A 57 -4.85 -3.57 4.01
CA GLU A 57 -3.90 -3.40 5.12
C GLU A 57 -3.51 -4.76 5.73
N GLU A 58 -4.47 -5.66 5.92
CA GLU A 58 -4.21 -7.02 6.42
C GLU A 58 -3.43 -7.86 5.41
N TRP A 59 -3.77 -7.79 4.12
CA TRP A 59 -2.98 -8.43 3.06
C TRP A 59 -1.53 -7.93 3.03
N LYS A 60 -1.29 -6.64 3.30
CA LYS A 60 0.08 -6.10 3.42
C LYS A 60 0.84 -6.82 4.53
N HIS A 61 0.20 -7.09 5.66
CA HIS A 61 0.83 -7.85 6.75
C HIS A 61 1.13 -9.29 6.35
N VAL A 62 0.22 -9.95 5.63
CA VAL A 62 0.44 -11.31 5.11
C VAL A 62 1.65 -11.34 4.18
N PHE A 63 1.68 -10.53 3.12
CA PHE A 63 2.79 -10.53 2.16
C PHE A 63 4.12 -10.09 2.78
N SER A 64 4.11 -9.05 3.62
CA SER A 64 5.36 -8.57 4.23
C SER A 64 5.97 -9.58 5.20
N SER A 65 5.14 -10.39 5.89
CA SER A 65 5.63 -11.46 6.76
C SER A 65 6.29 -12.63 6.01
N ALA A 66 5.98 -12.80 4.72
CA ALA A 66 6.64 -13.79 3.87
C ALA A 66 8.05 -13.36 3.44
N LEU A 67 8.33 -12.05 3.44
CA LEU A 67 9.63 -11.49 3.03
C LEU A 67 10.56 -11.24 4.22
N GLU A 68 10.00 -10.86 5.37
CA GLU A 68 10.77 -10.50 6.54
C GLU A 68 10.12 -11.06 7.81
N LYS A 69 10.94 -11.58 8.72
CA LYS A 69 10.46 -12.15 9.98
C LYS A 69 9.85 -11.07 10.86
N GLN A 70 8.63 -11.32 11.32
CA GLN A 70 7.97 -10.46 12.31
C GLN A 70 8.68 -10.55 13.65
N ARG A 71 8.65 -9.45 14.41
CA ARG A 71 9.20 -9.39 15.76
C ARG A 71 8.10 -9.68 16.77
N VAL A 72 8.41 -10.46 17.80
CA VAL A 72 7.50 -10.73 18.90
C VAL A 72 8.06 -10.08 20.16
N VAL A 73 7.23 -9.32 20.86
CA VAL A 73 7.62 -8.60 22.09
C VAL A 73 6.65 -8.93 23.23
N PRO A 74 7.08 -8.84 24.50
CA PRO A 74 6.18 -9.01 25.64
C PRO A 74 5.01 -8.01 25.60
N ALA A 75 3.82 -8.47 26.00
CA ALA A 75 2.67 -7.60 26.19
C ALA A 75 2.83 -6.69 27.43
N LEU A 76 2.10 -5.57 27.45
CA LEU A 76 2.12 -4.63 28.58
C LEU A 76 1.54 -5.26 29.85
N GLU A 77 0.38 -5.90 29.71
CA GLU A 77 -0.23 -6.72 30.76
C GLU A 77 0.46 -8.08 30.75
N GLY A 78 1.03 -8.49 31.88
CA GLY A 78 1.85 -9.70 31.97
C GLY A 78 1.13 -10.97 31.48
N GLY A 79 1.89 -11.90 30.89
CA GLY A 79 1.38 -13.22 30.47
C GLY A 79 1.06 -13.38 28.99
N GLY A 80 1.33 -12.38 28.15
CA GLY A 80 1.11 -12.45 26.70
C GLY A 80 2.26 -11.90 25.85
N PHE A 81 2.06 -11.93 24.53
CA PHE A 81 2.98 -11.36 23.54
C PHE A 81 2.24 -10.55 22.48
N VAL A 82 2.93 -9.61 21.86
CA VAL A 82 2.45 -8.81 20.73
C VAL A 82 3.33 -9.08 19.52
N VAL A 83 2.71 -9.38 18.39
CA VAL A 83 3.40 -9.52 17.11
C VAL A 83 3.47 -8.15 16.44
N LEU A 84 4.69 -7.68 16.19
CA LEU A 84 4.95 -6.46 15.45
C LEU A 84 5.05 -6.79 13.96
N GLY A 85 4.08 -6.30 13.19
CA GLY A 85 4.09 -6.40 11.74
C GLY A 85 5.32 -5.71 11.12
N VAL A 86 5.69 -6.15 9.92
CA VAL A 86 6.80 -5.56 9.17
C VAL A 86 6.39 -4.18 8.67
N SER A 87 7.18 -3.17 8.99
CA SER A 87 6.94 -1.80 8.52
C SER A 87 7.46 -1.63 7.10
N THR A 88 6.59 -1.17 6.19
CA THR A 88 6.97 -0.89 4.79
C THR A 88 7.55 0.50 4.58
N ARG A 89 7.43 1.39 5.58
CA ARG A 89 7.74 2.83 5.44
C ARG A 89 9.22 3.12 5.18
N ARG A 90 10.13 2.24 5.61
CA ARG A 90 11.59 2.41 5.48
C ARG A 90 12.24 1.28 4.70
N GLN A 91 11.45 0.56 3.90
CA GLN A 91 11.96 -0.56 3.12
C GLN A 91 12.74 -0.10 1.89
N SER A 92 13.64 -0.95 1.41
CA SER A 92 14.47 -0.67 0.25
C SER A 92 13.70 -0.87 -1.08
N LYS A 93 14.21 -0.30 -2.17
CA LYS A 93 13.64 -0.54 -3.53
C LYS A 93 13.63 -2.02 -3.90
N ARG A 94 14.65 -2.78 -3.46
CA ARG A 94 14.72 -4.23 -3.66
C ARG A 94 13.59 -4.94 -2.93
N TRP A 95 13.34 -4.58 -1.68
CA TRP A 95 12.25 -5.15 -0.90
C TRP A 95 10.88 -4.95 -1.56
N PHE A 96 10.62 -3.75 -2.11
CA PHE A 96 9.40 -3.50 -2.87
C PHE A 96 9.33 -4.34 -4.16
N SER A 97 10.45 -4.53 -4.86
CA SER A 97 10.53 -5.41 -6.02
C SER A 97 10.12 -6.84 -5.66
N ASP A 98 10.72 -7.38 -4.59
CA ASP A 98 10.43 -8.74 -4.11
C ASP A 98 8.96 -8.87 -3.68
N MET A 99 8.39 -7.83 -3.05
CA MET A 99 6.97 -7.79 -2.69
C MET A 99 6.05 -7.81 -3.91
N PHE A 100 6.34 -7.02 -4.94
CA PHE A 100 5.52 -7.03 -6.16
C PHE A 100 5.59 -8.37 -6.87
N GLU A 101 6.78 -8.97 -6.97
CA GLU A 101 6.95 -10.29 -7.58
C GLU A 101 6.15 -11.35 -6.84
N LEU A 102 6.22 -11.37 -5.51
CA LEU A 102 5.43 -12.27 -4.67
C LEU A 102 3.92 -12.08 -4.89
N MET A 103 3.44 -10.85 -4.95
CA MET A 103 2.02 -10.56 -5.18
C MET A 103 1.57 -10.94 -6.60
N TYR A 104 2.42 -10.75 -7.61
CA TYR A 104 2.12 -11.20 -8.98
C TYR A 104 2.03 -12.73 -9.05
N ALA A 105 2.98 -13.46 -8.45
CA ALA A 105 2.94 -14.91 -8.39
C ALA A 105 1.65 -15.41 -7.69
N PHE A 106 1.37 -14.85 -6.50
CA PHE A 106 0.16 -15.18 -5.74
C PHE A 106 -1.13 -14.89 -6.52
N GLY A 107 -1.20 -13.75 -7.20
CA GLY A 107 -2.36 -13.35 -7.98
C GLY A 107 -2.52 -14.18 -9.24
N ALA A 108 -1.43 -14.62 -9.88
CA ALA A 108 -1.47 -15.52 -11.03
C ALA A 108 -2.07 -16.88 -10.66
N GLU A 109 -1.67 -17.46 -9.52
CA GLU A 109 -2.26 -18.71 -9.01
C GLU A 109 -3.75 -18.61 -8.72
N ARG A 110 -4.25 -17.41 -8.40
CA ARG A 110 -5.64 -17.14 -7.98
C ARG A 110 -6.45 -16.40 -9.03
N ASN A 111 -5.90 -16.20 -10.22
CA ASN A 111 -6.53 -15.47 -11.32
C ASN A 111 -7.01 -14.05 -10.94
N VAL A 112 -6.22 -13.35 -10.12
CA VAL A 112 -6.47 -11.95 -9.74
C VAL A 112 -6.35 -11.06 -10.97
N ARG A 113 -7.37 -10.22 -11.20
CA ARG A 113 -7.36 -9.20 -12.24
C ARG A 113 -6.78 -7.91 -11.68
N TRP A 114 -5.72 -7.41 -12.31
CA TRP A 114 -5.01 -6.20 -11.88
C TRP A 114 -5.61 -4.95 -12.51
N SER A 115 -5.88 -3.95 -11.68
CA SER A 115 -6.16 -2.58 -12.09
C SER A 115 -4.84 -1.80 -12.27
N ALA A 116 -4.80 -0.90 -13.24
CA ALA A 116 -3.67 0.01 -13.40
C ALA A 116 -3.79 1.18 -12.40
N PRO A 117 -2.71 1.60 -11.71
CA PRO A 117 -2.70 2.85 -10.97
C PRO A 117 -2.92 4.05 -11.91
N ALA A 118 -3.57 5.11 -11.43
CA ALA A 118 -3.93 6.27 -12.25
C ALA A 118 -2.76 6.89 -13.02
N TRP A 119 -1.55 6.93 -12.42
CA TRP A 119 -0.36 7.47 -13.07
C TRP A 119 0.21 6.55 -14.19
N MET A 120 -0.10 5.26 -14.18
CA MET A 120 0.29 4.33 -15.24
C MET A 120 -0.60 4.49 -16.49
N GLU A 121 -1.86 4.89 -16.32
CA GLU A 121 -2.75 5.21 -17.44
C GLU A 121 -2.32 6.48 -18.20
N ASP A 122 -1.74 7.44 -17.48
CA ASP A 122 -1.25 8.70 -18.05
C ASP A 122 0.11 8.57 -18.77
N ALA A 123 0.95 7.60 -18.38
CA ALA A 123 2.24 7.34 -19.03
C ALA A 123 2.11 6.64 -20.41
N GLY A 124 0.92 6.14 -20.74
CA GLY A 124 0.59 5.50 -22.02
C GLY A 124 -0.08 6.43 -23.05
N ARG A 125 -0.15 7.75 -22.78
CA ARG A 125 -0.70 8.77 -23.68
C ARG A 125 0.34 9.77 -24.16
#